data_AF-A0A7X7XTL8-F1
#
_entry.id   AF-A0A7X7XTL8-F1
#
_cell.length_a   1.000
_cell.length_b   1.000
_cell.length_c   1.000
_cell.angle_alpha   90.00
_cell.angle_beta   90.00
_cell.angle_gamma   90.00
#
_symmetry.space_group_name_H-M   'P 1'
#
loop_
_entity.id
_entity.type
_entity.pdbx_description
1 polymer ?
#
loop_
_entity_poly.entity_id
_entity_poly.type
_entity_poly.pdbx_seq_one_letter_code
_entity_poly.pdbx_strand_id
1 'polypeptide(L)' 'MKKINIESWQIIPKSKIYFSISLIVILIAVFGIILNLTTIKTPLNYGLDFTGGTILDLKFEKTP' A
#
# COMPACT_ATOMS: atom_id res chain seq x y z
N MET A 1 -25.84 -21.24 5.42
CA MET A 1 -24.92 -20.39 4.63
C MET A 1 -25.73 -19.66 3.55
N LYS A 2 -25.71 -18.32 3.53
CA LYS A 2 -26.49 -17.52 2.58
C LYS A 2 -25.76 -17.50 1.23
N LYS A 3 -26.33 -18.13 0.19
CA LYS A 3 -25.79 -18.06 -1.16
C LYS A 3 -25.91 -16.63 -1.67
N ILE A 4 -24.79 -16.00 -2.01
CA ILE A 4 -24.76 -14.69 -2.64
C ILE A 4 -25.10 -14.90 -4.12
N ASN A 5 -26.19 -14.29 -4.58
CA ASN A 5 -26.66 -14.42 -5.95
C ASN A 5 -25.96 -13.35 -6.82
N ILE A 6 -25.04 -13.78 -7.67
CA ILE A 6 -24.14 -12.88 -8.43
C ILE A 6 -24.80 -12.40 -9.73
N GLU A 7 -25.74 -13.18 -10.28
CA GLU A 7 -26.45 -12.93 -11.54
C GLU A 7 -27.21 -11.60 -11.54
N SER A 8 -27.73 -11.18 -10.38
CA SER A 8 -28.49 -9.93 -10.22
C SER A 8 -27.63 -8.72 -9.83
N TRP A 9 -26.31 -8.87 -9.76
CA TRP A 9 -25.44 -7.81 -9.26
C TRP A 9 -25.16 -6.77 -10.36
N GLN A 10 -25.89 -5.67 -10.33
CA GLN A 10 -25.65 -4.54 -11.22
C GLN A 10 -24.47 -3.69 -10.74
N ILE A 11 -23.29 -3.93 -11.31
CA ILE A 11 -22.03 -3.23 -10.97
C ILE A 11 -21.99 -1.82 -11.55
N ILE A 12 -22.45 -1.65 -12.80
CA ILE A 12 -22.43 -0.37 -13.53
C ILE A 12 -23.15 0.77 -12.76
N PRO A 13 -24.40 0.61 -12.28
CA PRO A 13 -25.08 1.69 -11.54
C PRO A 13 -24.46 1.97 -10.17
N LYS A 14 -23.77 0.98 -9.57
CA LYS A 14 -23.07 1.11 -8.29
C LYS A 14 -21.62 1.59 -8.44
N SER A 15 -21.16 1.83 -9.68
CA SER A 15 -19.79 2.28 -9.98
C SER A 15 -19.34 3.45 -9.12
N LYS A 16 -20.20 4.46 -8.91
CA LYS A 16 -19.91 5.61 -8.05
C LYS A 16 -19.49 5.20 -6.64
N ILE A 17 -20.18 4.23 -6.03
CA ILE A 17 -19.85 3.73 -4.69
C ILE A 17 -18.48 3.05 -4.69
N TYR A 18 -18.21 2.18 -5.67
CA TYR A 18 -16.92 1.51 -5.79
C TYR A 18 -15.77 2.49 -6.04
N PHE A 19 -15.99 3.51 -6.87
CA PHE A 19 -15.01 4.57 -7.09
C PHE A 19 -14.79 5.43 -5.85
N SER A 20 -15.85 5.76 -5.10
CA SER A 20 -15.72 6.49 -3.84
C SER A 20 -14.91 5.71 -2.80
N ILE A 21 -15.16 4.40 -2.65
CA ILE A 21 -14.37 3.54 -1.76
C ILE A 21 -12.91 3.52 -2.21
N SER A 22 -12.66 3.35 -3.50
CA SER A 22 -11.30 3.35 -4.06
C SER A 22 -10.60 4.68 -3.82
N LEU A 23 -11.31 5.80 -4.00
CA LEU A 23 -10.80 7.14 -3.76
C LEU A 23 -10.41 7.33 -2.29
N ILE A 24 -11.21 6.85 -1.34
CA ILE A 24 -10.88 6.91 0.09
C ILE A 24 -9.58 6.17 0.38
N VAL A 25 -9.40 4.97 -0.18
CA VAL A 25 -8.16 4.20 -0.01
C VAL A 25 -6.95 4.95 -0.58
N ILE A 26 -7.09 5.56 -1.75
CA ILE A 26 -6.04 6.37 -2.38
C ILE A 26 -5.69 7.57 -1.48
N LEU A 27 -6.68 8.27 -0.95
CA LEU A 27 -6.46 9.42 -0.07
C LEU A 27 -5.71 9.03 1.21
N ILE A 28 -6.03 7.89 1.82
CA ILE A 28 -5.30 7.37 2.99
C ILE A 28 -3.83 7.10 2.63
N ALA A 29 -3.57 6.48 1.48
CA ALA A 29 -2.20 6.21 1.03
C ALA A 29 -1.42 7.50 0.79
N VAL A 30 -2.01 8.49 0.10
CA VAL A 30 -1.38 9.80 -0.13
C VAL A 30 -1.12 10.52 1.18
N PHE A 31 -2.07 10.47 2.12
CA PHE A 31 -1.88 11.04 3.45
C PHE A 31 -0.71 10.40 4.20
N GLY A 32 -0.56 9.07 4.13
CA GLY A 32 0.60 8.37 4.70
C GLY A 32 1.93 8.82 4.09
N ILE A 33 1.99 9.05 2.78
CA ILE A 33 3.17 9.59 2.09
C ILE A 33 3.50 11.00 2.61
N ILE A 34 2.49 11.84 2.84
CA ILE A 34 2.69 13.19 3.39
C ILE A 34 3.20 13.13 4.83
N LEU A 35 2.67 12.22 5.67
CA LEU A 35 3.16 12.01 7.04
C LEU A 35 4.62 11.52 7.07
N ASN A 36 5.03 10.72 6.09
CA ASN A 36 6.41 10.28 5.98
C ASN A 36 7.36 11.47 5.73
N LEU A 37 6.95 12.47 4.94
CA LEU A 37 7.75 13.69 4.73
C LEU A 37 8.07 14.42 6.05
N THR A 38 7.17 14.38 7.04
CA THR A 38 7.42 15.02 8.35
C THR A 38 8.15 14.11 9.32
N THR A 39 7.99 12.78 9.21
CA THR A 39 8.52 11.81 10.17
C THR A 39 9.91 11.30 9.78
N ILE A 40 10.08 10.83 8.54
CA ILE A 40 11.33 10.24 8.03
C ILE A 40 12.07 11.19 7.07
N LYS A 41 11.55 12.40 6.84
CA LYS A 41 12.08 13.44 5.93
C LYS A 41 12.05 13.08 4.44
N THR A 42 11.54 11.89 4.09
CA THR A 42 11.36 11.42 2.73
C THR A 42 9.92 10.91 2.56
N PRO A 43 9.32 10.99 1.36
CA PRO A 43 7.94 10.54 1.15
C PRO A 43 7.80 9.01 1.28
N LEU A 44 8.88 8.28 0.98
CA LEU A 44 8.97 6.83 1.01
C LEU A 44 10.31 6.41 1.61
N ASN A 45 10.41 5.15 2.05
CA ASN A 45 11.69 4.55 2.41
C ASN A 45 12.41 4.09 1.14
N TYR A 46 13.36 4.90 0.69
CA TYR A 46 14.08 4.67 -0.55
C TYR A 46 15.20 3.64 -0.37
N GLY A 47 15.32 2.73 -1.35
CA GLY A 47 16.42 1.78 -1.41
C GLY A 47 17.75 2.43 -1.80
N LEU A 48 18.81 1.62 -1.74
CA LEU A 48 20.19 2.04 -2.03
C LEU A 48 20.35 2.70 -3.39
N ASP A 49 19.57 2.27 -4.39
CA ASP A 49 19.60 2.81 -5.75
C ASP A 49 19.26 4.31 -5.81
N PHE A 50 18.55 4.83 -4.80
CA PHE A 50 18.07 6.21 -4.74
C PHE A 50 18.72 7.03 -3.60
N THR A 51 19.23 6.39 -2.56
CA THR A 51 19.89 7.06 -1.41
C THR A 51 21.41 6.95 -1.44
N GLY A 52 21.95 6.05 -2.25
CA GLY A 52 23.36 5.66 -2.19
C GLY A 52 23.68 4.84 -0.94
N GLY A 53 24.93 4.39 -0.83
CA GLY A 53 25.44 3.64 0.32
C GLY A 53 25.95 2.24 -0.04
N THR A 54 26.06 1.37 0.95
CA THR A 54 26.51 -0.03 0.78
C THR A 54 25.59 -0.98 1.54
N ILE A 55 25.13 -2.04 0.89
CA ILE A 55 24.41 -3.15 1.53
C ILE A 55 25.41 -4.23 1.89
N LEU A 56 25.40 -4.67 3.15
CA LEU A 56 26.15 -5.84 3.61
C LEU A 56 25.15 -6.97 3.82
N ASP A 57 25.28 -8.04 3.05
CA ASP A 57 24.53 -9.27 3.28
C ASP A 57 25.33 -10.18 4.22
N LEU A 58 24.82 -10.40 5.43
CA LEU A 58 25.50 -11.13 6.49
C LEU A 58 24.77 -12.44 6.75
N LYS A 59 25.47 -13.55 6.50
CA LYS A 59 24.98 -14.88 6.84
C LYS A 59 25.68 -15.36 8.10
N PHE A 60 24.92 -15.51 9.18
CA PHE A 60 25.42 -16.06 10.44
C PHE A 60 25.15 -17.57 10.48
N GLU A 61 26.15 -18.35 10.87
CA GLU A 61 25.92 -19.76 11.18
C GLU A 61 25.25 -19.89 12.54
N LYS A 62 24.22 -20.73 12.60
CA LYS A 62 23.59 -21.08 13.87
C LYS A 62 24.46 -22.16 14.53
N THR A 63 25.08 -21.83 15.66
CA THR A 63 25.78 -22.80 16.51
C THR A 63 24.82 -23.94 16.87
N PRO A 64 25.26 -25.22 16.82
CA PRO A 64 24.41 -26.38 17.15
C PRO A 64 23.82 -26.30 18.57
#